data_AF-A0A7Y2VR63-F1
#
_entry.id   AF-A0A7Y2VR63-F1
#
_cell.length_a   1.000
_cell.length_b   1.000
_cell.length_c   1.000
_cell.angle_alpha   90.00
_cell.angle_beta   90.00
_cell.angle_gamma   90.00
#
_symmetry.space_group_name_H-M   'P 1'
#
loop_
_entity.id
_entity.type
_entity.pdbx_description
1 polymer ?
#
loop_
_entity_poly.entity_id
_entity_poly.type
_entity_poly.pdbx_seq_one_letter_code
_entity_poly.pdbx_strand_id
1 'polypeptide(L)' 'MSQETYELKAEARERVGKGSARELRRNGLIPAVIYGDKQAPISIALSTNEVTKRIHAGSFMTTVATNAGGG' A
#
# COMPACT_ATOMS: atom_id res chain seq x y z
N MET A 1 -6.42 18.04 -16.52
CA MET A 1 -6.37 16.80 -15.73
C MET A 1 -4.97 16.69 -15.15
N SER A 2 -4.73 17.28 -13.98
CA SER A 2 -3.45 17.25 -13.28
C SER A 2 -3.32 15.92 -12.52
N GLN A 3 -2.62 14.95 -13.11
CA GLN A 3 -2.17 13.77 -12.38
C GLN A 3 -1.06 14.18 -11.42
N GLU A 4 -1.42 14.60 -10.21
CA GLU A 4 -0.44 14.68 -9.12
C GLU A 4 -0.04 13.26 -8.73
N THR A 5 1.20 12.90 -9.02
CA THR A 5 1.79 11.62 -8.64
C THR A 5 2.28 11.76 -7.21
N TYR A 6 1.81 10.89 -6.31
CA TYR A 6 2.17 10.93 -4.90
C TYR A 6 2.84 9.63 -4.48
N GLU A 7 3.95 9.77 -3.75
CA GLU A 7 4.67 8.64 -3.18
C GLU A 7 3.94 8.13 -1.93
N LEU A 8 3.63 6.84 -1.93
CA LEU A 8 2.94 6.14 -0.86
C LEU A 8 3.95 5.15 -0.28
N LYS A 9 4.33 5.34 0.99
CA LYS A 9 5.28 4.45 1.65
C LYS A 9 4.62 3.11 1.87
N ALA A 10 5.03 2.13 1.06
CA ALA A 10 4.61 0.76 1.15
C ALA A 10 5.82 -0.09 1.54
N GLU A 11 5.65 -0.95 2.53
CA GLU A 11 6.69 -1.91 2.89
C GLU A 11 6.36 -3.24 2.24
N ALA A 12 7.26 -3.73 1.39
CA ALA A 12 7.16 -5.07 0.83
C ALA A 12 7.30 -6.11 1.95
N ARG A 13 6.43 -7.12 1.93
CA ARG A 13 6.42 -8.20 2.91
C ARG A 13 6.48 -9.55 2.21
N GLU A 14 7.47 -10.35 2.56
CA GLU A 14 7.54 -11.75 2.13
C GLU A 14 6.56 -12.62 2.92
N ARG A 15 6.31 -12.29 4.19
CA ARG A 15 5.45 -13.11 5.05
C ARG A 15 3.98 -12.81 4.78
N VAL A 16 3.32 -13.69 4.02
CA VAL A 16 1.89 -13.63 3.72
C VAL A 16 1.14 -14.72 4.49
N GLY A 17 -0.02 -14.40 5.10
CA GLY A 17 -0.83 -15.39 5.81
C GLY A 17 -1.74 -14.81 6.89
N LYS A 18 -2.68 -15.64 7.39
CA LYS A 18 -3.73 -15.26 8.36
C LYS A 18 -3.18 -14.65 9.65
N GLY A 19 -2.06 -15.17 10.16
CA GLY A 19 -1.41 -14.65 11.37
C GLY A 19 -0.78 -13.27 11.16
N SER A 20 0.06 -13.14 10.14
CA SER A 20 0.73 -11.87 9.81
C SER A 20 -0.28 -10.78 9.44
N ALA A 21 -1.35 -11.10 8.69
CA ALA A 21 -2.38 -10.13 8.37
C ALA A 21 -3.21 -9.68 9.60
N ARG A 22 -3.32 -10.51 10.66
CA ARG A 22 -3.97 -10.12 11.92
C ARG A 22 -3.06 -9.21 12.74
N GLU A 23 -1.77 -9.52 12.79
CA GLU A 23 -0.77 -8.73 13.49
C GLU A 23 -0.64 -7.33 12.88
N LEU A 24 -0.52 -7.23 11.55
CA LEU A 24 -0.47 -5.93 10.86
C LEU A 24 -1.69 -5.06 11.17
N ARG A 25 -2.91 -5.63 11.12
CA ARG A 25 -4.13 -4.88 11.47
C ARG A 25 -4.14 -4.41 12.93
N ARG A 26 -3.59 -5.20 13.86
CA ARG A 26 -3.43 -4.79 15.27
C ARG A 26 -2.41 -3.65 15.43
N ASN A 27 -1.39 -3.62 14.58
CA ASN A 27 -0.35 -2.60 14.57
C ASN A 27 -0.74 -1.33 13.77
N GLY A 28 -1.99 -1.22 13.30
CA GLY A 28 -2.42 -0.07 12.49
C GLY A 28 -1.89 -0.10 11.06
N LEU A 29 -1.63 -1.29 10.53
CA LEU A 29 -1.18 -1.51 9.15
C LEU A 29 -2.27 -2.24 8.34
N ILE A 30 -2.44 -1.81 7.10
CA ILE A 30 -3.34 -2.40 6.10
C ILE A 30 -2.53 -3.36 5.24
N PRO A 31 -2.80 -4.67 5.28
CA PRO A 31 -2.23 -5.60 4.33
C PRO A 31 -2.84 -5.39 2.94
N ALA A 32 -2.02 -5.17 1.93
CA ALA A 32 -2.42 -4.98 0.54
C ALA A 32 -1.57 -5.84 -0.41
N VAL A 33 -2.05 -6.00 -1.65
CA VAL A 33 -1.35 -6.76 -2.69
C VAL A 33 -1.36 -5.93 -3.97
N ILE A 34 -0.18 -5.68 -4.53
CA ILE A 34 0.00 -5.03 -5.82
C ILE A 34 0.03 -6.13 -6.88
N TYR A 35 -0.78 -5.97 -7.92
CA TYR A 35 -0.80 -6.82 -9.10
C TYR A 35 -0.88 -5.95 -10.36
N GLY A 36 -0.34 -6.42 -11.48
CA GLY A 36 -0.35 -5.68 -12.73
C GLY A 36 0.79 -6.09 -13.67
N ASP A 37 0.69 -5.68 -14.93
CA ASP A 37 1.75 -5.79 -15.95
C ASP A 37 2.40 -7.19 -16.11
N LYS A 38 1.60 -8.26 -15.92
CA LYS A 38 2.07 -9.66 -15.91
C LYS A 38 3.21 -9.96 -14.92
N GLN A 39 3.43 -9.07 -13.95
CA GLN A 39 4.44 -9.25 -12.92
C GLN A 39 3.90 -10.11 -11.78
N ALA A 40 4.83 -10.69 -11.00
CA ALA A 40 4.48 -11.44 -9.82
C ALA A 40 3.76 -10.54 -8.80
N PRO A 41 2.69 -11.00 -8.15
CA PRO A 41 1.96 -10.22 -7.17
C PRO A 41 2.86 -9.92 -5.96
N ILE A 42 2.96 -8.65 -5.59
CA ILE A 42 3.77 -8.19 -4.46
C ILE A 42 2.86 -7.92 -3.28
N SER A 43 3.11 -8.61 -2.17
CA SER A 43 2.42 -8.31 -0.92
C SER A 43 3.09 -7.15 -0.22
N ILE A 44 2.30 -6.16 0.17
CA ILE A 44 2.76 -4.95 0.86
C ILE A 44 1.96 -4.69 2.13
N ALA A 45 2.53 -3.90 3.04
CA ALA A 45 1.84 -3.32 4.17
C ALA A 45 1.84 -1.79 4.03
N LEU A 46 0.68 -1.18 4.29
CA LEU A 46 0.47 0.26 4.26
C LEU A 46 0.07 0.76 5.63
N SER A 47 0.46 1.97 6.03
CA SER A 47 -0.04 2.57 7.27
C SER A 47 -1.50 3.00 7.13
N THR A 48 -2.37 2.58 8.05
CA THR A 48 -3.76 3.05 8.09
C THR A 48 -3.82 4.57 8.18
N ASN A 49 -2.98 5.18 9.03
CA ASN A 49 -2.96 6.62 9.24
C ASN A 49 -2.61 7.39 7.97
N GLU A 50 -1.62 6.90 7.22
CA GLU A 50 -1.26 7.50 5.94
C GLU A 50 -2.35 7.34 4.89
N VAL A 51 -2.93 6.14 4.78
CA VAL A 51 -4.02 5.84 3.84
C VAL A 51 -5.26 6.68 4.16
N THR A 52 -5.69 6.71 5.42
CA THR A 52 -6.87 7.48 5.86
C THR A 52 -6.67 8.98 5.63
N LYS A 53 -5.52 9.55 5.98
CA LYS A 53 -5.21 10.96 5.68
C LYS A 53 -5.32 11.25 4.18
N ARG A 54 -4.83 10.35 3.34
CA ARG A 54 -4.88 10.50 1.88
C ARG A 54 -6.29 10.27 1.29
N ILE A 55 -7.09 9.36 1.85
CA ILE A 55 -8.51 9.16 1.48
C ILE A 55 -9.30 10.44 1.74
N HIS A 56 -9.12 11.04 2.92
CA HIS A 56 -9.79 12.29 3.29
C HIS A 56 -9.23 13.53 2.58
N ALA A 57 -8.02 13.47 2.02
CA ALA A 57 -7.45 14.53 1.19
C ALA A 57 -8.10 14.65 -0.21
N GLY A 58 -9.07 13.80 -0.53
CA GLY A 58 -9.97 14.02 -1.68
C GLY A 58 -9.53 13.42 -3.03
N SER A 59 -8.41 12.68 -3.09
CA SER A 59 -7.84 12.22 -4.37
C SER A 59 -7.35 10.75 -4.37
N PHE A 60 -8.10 9.84 -3.73
CA PHE A 60 -7.61 8.46 -3.46
C PHE A 60 -8.02 7.39 -4.48
N MET A 61 -8.98 7.66 -5.37
CA MET A 61 -9.48 6.66 -6.33
C MET A 61 -8.67 6.58 -7.64
N THR A 62 -7.68 7.46 -7.87
CA THR A 62 -7.02 7.63 -9.18
C THR A 62 -5.51 7.91 -9.10
N THR A 63 -4.83 7.53 -8.02
CA THR A 63 -3.41 7.90 -7.81
C THR A 63 -2.48 6.70 -7.95
N VAL A 64 -1.51 6.81 -8.85
CA VAL A 64 -0.42 5.85 -9.03
C VAL A 64 0.61 6.09 -7.93
N ALA A 65 0.76 5.12 -7.03
CA ALA A 65 1.72 5.13 -5.95
C ALA A 65 2.91 4.22 -6.29
N THR A 66 4.10 4.80 -6.43
CA THR A 66 5.33 4.04 -6.63
C THR A 66 5.82 3.51 -5.27
N ASN A 67 6.11 2.21 -5.19
CA ASN A 67 6.71 1.58 -4.02
C ASN A 67 8.17 2.06 -3.89
N ALA A 68 8.49 2.82 -2.83
CA ALA A 68 9.85 3.28 -2.53
C ALA A 68 10.69 2.19 -1.80
N GLY A 69 10.56 0.92 -2.22
CA GLY A 69 11.31 -0.21 -1.71
C GLY A 69 12.33 -0.67 -2.76
N GLY A 70 13.60 -0.34 -2.54
CA GLY A 70 14.70 -0.64 -3.44
C GLY A 70 14.88 -2.14 -3.73
N GLY A 71 15.22 -2.41 -5.00
CA GLY A 71 15.53 -3.71 -5.59
C GLY A 71 15.49 -3.57 -7.11
#